data_AF-A0A0D3CE19-F1
#
_entry.id   AF-A0A0D3CE19-F1
#
_cell.length_a   1.000
_cell.length_b   1.000
_cell.length_c   1.000
_cell.angle_alpha   90.00
_cell.angle_beta   90.00
_cell.angle_gamma   90.00
#
_symmetry.space_group_name_H-M   'P 1'
#
loop_
_entity.id
_entity.type
_entity.pdbx_description
1 polymer ?
#
loop_
_entity_poly.entity_id
_entity_poly.type
_entity_poly.pdbx_seq_one_letter_code
_entity_poly.pdbx_strand_id
1 'polypeptide(L)'
;MQELPDCLYEGKQPTLITPSSPTPNHTLYLSNLDDHHFLRFSIKYLYLFQKSPSSLTLKDSLSRVLVDYYPFAGRIKVSADKTKLEVDCNGEGAVFAEASMDITRQEFLEISRKPKSSWRKLLFKVKATGFLDIPPLIIQVPFPPFISVFQFPIYYLRSITTSFCSHMSSLE
;
A
#
# COMPACT_ATOMS: atom_id res chain seq x y z
N MET A 1 28.94 -2.06 -8.44
CA MET A 1 28.07 -1.65 -7.31
C MET A 1 26.77 -2.44 -7.44
N GLN A 2 26.41 -3.25 -6.44
CA GLN A 2 25.27 -4.17 -6.55
C GLN A 2 23.94 -3.39 -6.42
N GLU A 3 23.07 -3.55 -7.41
CA GLU A 3 21.71 -2.97 -7.45
C GLU A 3 20.66 -4.04 -7.09
N LEU A 4 19.47 -3.58 -6.71
CA LEU A 4 18.32 -4.48 -6.58
C LEU A 4 17.90 -4.97 -7.99
N PRO A 5 17.56 -6.26 -8.13
CA PRO A 5 16.89 -6.75 -9.32
C PRO A 5 15.48 -6.15 -9.45
N ASP A 6 14.89 -6.27 -10.63
CA ASP A 6 13.54 -5.79 -10.88
C ASP A 6 12.49 -6.73 -10.25
N CYS A 7 11.39 -6.15 -9.78
CA CYS A 7 10.22 -6.92 -9.36
C CYS A 7 9.47 -7.41 -10.60
N LEU A 8 9.37 -8.72 -10.75
CA LEU A 8 8.69 -9.38 -11.87
C LEU A 8 7.25 -9.73 -11.46
N TYR A 9 6.27 -9.20 -12.18
CA TYR A 9 4.85 -9.47 -11.94
C TYR A 9 4.37 -10.50 -12.96
N GLU A 10 4.76 -11.76 -12.80
CA GLU A 10 4.60 -12.91 -13.73
C GLU A 10 3.15 -13.14 -14.24
N GLY A 11 2.58 -12.22 -15.00
CA GLY A 11 1.19 -12.23 -15.47
C GLY A 11 0.13 -12.10 -14.37
N LYS A 12 0.51 -12.06 -13.08
CA LYS A 12 -0.42 -11.91 -11.96
C LYS A 12 -0.97 -10.48 -11.94
N GLN A 13 -2.26 -10.34 -12.25
CA GLN A 13 -2.95 -9.08 -12.01
C GLN A 13 -3.05 -8.82 -10.51
N PRO A 14 -2.94 -7.56 -10.06
CA PRO A 14 -3.18 -7.22 -8.67
C PRO A 14 -4.60 -7.62 -8.27
N THR A 15 -4.75 -8.14 -7.06
CA THR A 15 -6.06 -8.50 -6.50
C THR A 15 -6.56 -7.39 -5.60
N LEU A 16 -7.86 -7.09 -5.64
CA LEU A 16 -8.49 -6.20 -4.66
C LEU A 16 -8.86 -7.00 -3.41
N ILE A 17 -8.36 -6.54 -2.27
CA ILE A 17 -8.68 -7.13 -0.96
C ILE A 17 -9.68 -6.22 -0.27
N THR A 18 -10.90 -6.70 -0.12
CA THR A 18 -12.00 -5.99 0.52
C THR A 18 -12.03 -6.22 2.03
N PRO A 19 -12.68 -5.34 2.81
CA PRO A 19 -12.95 -5.61 4.22
C PRO A 19 -13.68 -6.96 4.40
N SER A 20 -13.34 -7.69 5.45
CA SER A 20 -13.92 -9.01 5.77
C SER A 20 -15.36 -8.94 6.29
N SER A 21 -15.82 -7.76 6.68
CA SER A 21 -17.18 -7.49 7.12
C SER A 21 -17.66 -6.12 6.61
N PRO A 22 -18.98 -5.87 6.56
CA PRO A 22 -19.52 -4.59 6.10
C PRO A 22 -18.96 -3.41 6.91
N THR A 23 -18.54 -2.36 6.21
CA THR A 23 -18.02 -1.12 6.79
C THR A 23 -19.00 0.03 6.56
N PRO A 24 -18.93 1.12 7.34
CA PRO A 24 -19.73 2.31 7.09
C PRO A 24 -19.52 2.83 5.65
N ASN A 25 -20.63 2.97 4.91
CA ASN A 25 -20.62 3.53 3.57
C ASN A 25 -20.96 5.02 3.66
N HIS A 26 -19.92 5.85 3.55
CA HIS A 26 -20.02 7.30 3.67
C HIS A 26 -18.79 7.96 3.03
N THR A 27 -18.70 9.27 3.15
CA THR A 27 -17.58 10.03 2.60
C THR A 27 -16.85 10.78 3.70
N LEU A 28 -15.53 10.73 3.68
CA LEU A 28 -14.67 11.41 4.65
C LEU A 28 -13.88 12.51 3.95
N TYR A 29 -13.99 13.74 4.43
CA TYR A 29 -13.14 14.82 3.96
C TYR A 29 -11.69 14.59 4.37
N LEU A 30 -10.76 14.91 3.46
CA LEU A 30 -9.37 15.03 3.83
C LEU A 30 -9.16 16.23 4.75
N SER A 31 -8.19 16.11 5.67
CA SER A 31 -7.77 17.25 6.45
C SER A 31 -7.15 18.31 5.55
N ASN A 32 -7.13 19.58 5.97
CA ASN A 32 -6.51 20.65 5.18
C ASN A 32 -5.01 20.40 4.90
N LEU A 33 -4.33 19.63 5.76
CA LEU A 33 -2.95 19.22 5.53
C LEU A 33 -2.89 18.16 4.43
N ASP A 34 -3.78 17.19 4.45
CA ASP A 34 -3.78 16.07 3.51
C ASP A 34 -4.30 16.46 2.11
N ASP A 35 -5.15 17.50 2.02
CA ASP A 35 -5.66 18.05 0.75
C ASP A 35 -4.66 19.02 0.07
N HIS A 36 -3.57 19.37 0.75
CA HIS A 36 -2.61 20.34 0.27
C HIS A 36 -1.87 19.84 -0.98
N HIS A 37 -1.89 20.63 -2.06
CA HIS A 37 -1.37 20.21 -3.36
C HIS A 37 0.11 19.76 -3.32
N PHE A 38 0.94 20.41 -2.49
CA PHE A 38 2.35 20.05 -2.33
C PHE A 38 2.59 18.72 -1.61
N LEU A 39 1.58 18.18 -0.93
CA LEU A 39 1.66 16.93 -0.19
C LEU A 39 1.10 15.73 -0.99
N ARG A 40 0.70 15.93 -2.25
CA ARG A 40 0.20 14.87 -3.16
C ARG A 40 1.34 13.99 -3.73
N PHE A 41 2.14 13.40 -2.85
CA PHE A 41 3.10 12.36 -3.19
C PHE A 41 2.76 11.08 -2.43
N SER A 42 3.44 9.97 -2.70
CA SER A 42 3.21 8.73 -1.93
C SER A 42 4.27 8.55 -0.85
N ILE A 43 3.86 8.17 0.37
CA ILE A 43 4.74 7.56 1.36
C ILE A 43 4.79 6.06 1.10
N LYS A 44 5.99 5.50 1.23
CA LYS A 44 6.25 4.08 1.07
C LYS A 44 6.89 3.59 2.36
N TYR A 45 6.31 2.55 2.94
CA TYR A 45 6.90 1.83 4.06
C TYR A 45 7.40 0.48 3.55
N LEU A 46 8.65 0.18 3.87
CA LEU A 46 9.31 -1.07 3.54
C LEU A 46 9.46 -1.87 4.83
N TYR A 47 8.85 -3.04 4.89
CA TYR A 47 8.99 -3.98 6.00
C TYR A 47 9.76 -5.20 5.54
N LEU A 48 10.69 -5.64 6.38
CA LEU A 48 11.53 -6.80 6.13
C LEU A 48 11.27 -7.85 7.23
N PHE A 49 10.77 -9.01 6.82
CA PHE A 49 10.32 -10.06 7.73
C PHE A 49 11.32 -11.21 7.81
N GLN A 50 11.61 -11.67 9.02
CA GLN A 50 12.55 -12.77 9.26
C GLN A 50 11.98 -14.10 8.78
N LYS A 51 10.69 -14.31 9.02
CA LYS A 51 9.85 -15.33 8.40
C LYS A 51 8.67 -14.60 7.83
N SER A 52 8.34 -14.88 6.58
CA SER A 52 7.15 -14.27 5.99
C SER A 52 5.92 -15.12 6.22
N PRO A 53 4.79 -14.48 6.50
CA PRO A 53 3.50 -15.11 6.31
C PRO A 53 3.28 -15.46 4.83
N SER A 54 2.44 -16.48 4.59
CA SER A 54 2.02 -16.79 3.23
C SER A 54 1.23 -15.63 2.63
N SER A 55 1.22 -15.50 1.29
CA SER A 55 0.39 -14.50 0.61
C SER A 55 -1.09 -14.62 0.99
N LEU A 56 -1.58 -15.85 1.22
CA LEU A 56 -2.94 -16.07 1.69
C LEU A 56 -3.17 -15.48 3.09
N THR A 57 -2.25 -15.72 4.02
CA THR A 57 -2.29 -15.17 5.37
C THR A 57 -2.27 -13.65 5.36
N LEU A 58 -1.43 -13.03 4.51
CA LEU A 58 -1.36 -11.58 4.35
C LEU A 58 -2.67 -11.00 3.83
N LYS A 59 -3.26 -11.61 2.79
CA LYS A 59 -4.55 -11.18 2.23
C LYS A 59 -5.68 -11.27 3.26
N ASP A 60 -5.70 -12.35 4.05
CA ASP A 60 -6.68 -12.57 5.10
C ASP A 60 -6.54 -11.58 6.27
N SER A 61 -5.30 -11.36 6.76
CA SER A 61 -5.03 -10.35 7.79
C SER A 61 -5.36 -8.93 7.30
N LEU A 62 -5.04 -8.61 6.04
CA LEU A 62 -5.42 -7.34 5.43
C LEU A 62 -6.94 -7.16 5.39
N SER A 63 -7.69 -8.18 4.97
CA SER A 63 -9.15 -8.14 4.93
C SER A 63 -9.77 -7.90 6.31
N ARG A 64 -9.18 -8.44 7.38
CA ARG A 64 -9.59 -8.16 8.77
C ARG A 64 -9.29 -6.72 9.18
N VAL A 65 -8.05 -6.26 8.98
CA VAL A 65 -7.64 -4.90 9.40
C VAL A 65 -8.42 -3.82 8.64
N LEU A 66 -8.78 -4.07 7.38
CA LEU A 66 -9.59 -3.13 6.60
C LEU A 66 -10.99 -2.89 7.18
N VAL A 67 -11.45 -3.65 8.16
CA VAL A 67 -12.70 -3.34 8.88
C VAL A 67 -12.50 -2.09 9.74
N ASP A 68 -11.42 -2.04 10.51
CA ASP A 68 -11.10 -0.90 11.39
C ASP A 68 -10.52 0.28 10.60
N TYR A 69 -9.82 -0.01 9.50
CA TYR A 69 -9.18 0.96 8.61
C TYR A 69 -9.88 1.05 7.25
N TYR A 70 -11.21 0.97 7.27
CA TYR A 70 -12.07 0.95 6.08
C TYR A 70 -11.85 2.07 5.06
N PRO A 71 -11.38 3.29 5.42
CA PRO A 71 -11.09 4.31 4.40
C PRO A 71 -9.98 3.86 3.42
N PHE A 72 -9.09 2.94 3.82
CA PHE A 72 -8.08 2.38 2.93
C PHE A 72 -8.61 1.43 1.86
N ALA A 73 -9.84 0.94 2.03
CA ALA A 73 -10.56 0.19 1.01
C ALA A 73 -11.41 1.10 0.10
N GLY A 74 -11.39 2.42 0.29
CA GLY A 74 -12.19 3.38 -0.46
C GLY A 74 -11.55 3.86 -1.77
N ARG A 75 -12.10 4.94 -2.34
CA ARG A 75 -11.55 5.66 -3.50
C ARG A 75 -11.47 7.17 -3.23
N ILE A 76 -10.48 7.84 -3.82
CA ILE A 76 -10.37 9.30 -3.70
C ILE A 76 -11.23 9.93 -4.80
N LYS A 77 -12.07 10.89 -4.42
CA LYS A 77 -12.87 11.69 -5.35
C LYS A 77 -12.80 13.17 -5.00
N VAL A 78 -13.25 13.99 -5.93
CA VAL A 78 -13.46 15.42 -5.71
C VAL A 78 -14.86 15.59 -5.13
N SER A 79 -14.95 16.38 -4.05
CA SER A 79 -16.21 16.74 -3.40
C SER A 79 -17.20 17.40 -4.36
N ALA A 80 -18.49 17.31 -4.03
CA ALA A 80 -19.58 17.82 -4.87
C ALA A 80 -19.46 19.33 -5.16
N ASP A 81 -18.97 20.12 -4.21
CA ASP A 81 -18.72 21.56 -4.38
C ASP A 81 -17.37 21.88 -5.06
N LYS A 82 -16.59 20.85 -5.38
CA LYS A 82 -15.27 20.90 -6.02
C LYS A 82 -14.21 21.67 -5.24
N THR A 83 -14.40 21.84 -3.94
CA THR A 83 -13.46 22.60 -3.10
C THR A 83 -12.37 21.73 -2.48
N LYS A 84 -12.66 20.45 -2.24
CA LYS A 84 -11.78 19.52 -1.52
C LYS A 84 -11.75 18.12 -2.11
N LEU A 85 -10.70 17.38 -1.75
CA LEU A 85 -10.66 15.93 -1.90
C LEU A 85 -11.36 15.22 -0.75
N GLU A 86 -11.96 14.09 -1.07
CA GLU A 86 -12.65 13.23 -0.11
C GLU A 86 -12.44 11.76 -0.44
N VAL A 87 -12.60 10.92 0.58
CA VAL A 87 -12.53 9.47 0.45
C VAL A 87 -13.96 8.95 0.41
N ASP A 88 -14.32 8.36 -0.73
CA ASP A 88 -15.50 7.51 -0.82
C ASP A 88 -15.22 6.17 -0.15
N CYS A 89 -15.79 5.95 1.03
CA CYS A 89 -15.62 4.72 1.81
C CYS A 89 -16.54 3.61 1.27
N ASN A 90 -16.34 3.26 0.00
CA ASN A 90 -17.18 2.34 -0.76
C ASN A 90 -16.81 0.85 -0.58
N GLY A 91 -15.72 0.55 0.14
CA GLY A 91 -15.28 -0.82 0.42
C GLY A 91 -14.76 -1.59 -0.80
N GLU A 92 -14.44 -0.92 -1.91
CA GLU A 92 -13.96 -1.54 -3.16
C GLU A 92 -12.61 -2.29 -3.01
N GLY A 93 -11.89 -2.02 -1.92
CA GLY A 93 -10.75 -2.80 -1.46
C GLY A 93 -9.40 -2.16 -1.77
N ALA A 94 -8.38 -2.65 -1.07
CA ALA A 94 -6.99 -2.28 -1.25
C ALA A 94 -6.33 -3.11 -2.35
N VAL A 95 -5.38 -2.52 -3.08
CA VAL A 95 -4.65 -3.24 -4.14
C VAL A 95 -3.57 -4.11 -3.51
N PHE A 96 -3.55 -5.39 -3.85
CA PHE A 96 -2.51 -6.34 -3.44
C PHE A 96 -1.81 -6.91 -4.68
N ALA A 97 -0.54 -6.55 -4.84
CA ALA A 97 0.30 -6.94 -5.97
C ALA A 97 1.36 -7.96 -5.52
N GLU A 98 1.36 -9.12 -6.17
CA GLU A 98 2.38 -10.15 -5.96
C GLU A 98 3.45 -10.04 -7.04
N ALA A 99 4.70 -9.96 -6.62
CA ALA A 99 5.86 -9.96 -7.52
C ALA A 99 6.80 -11.11 -7.16
N SER A 100 7.73 -11.45 -8.03
CA SER A 100 8.94 -12.22 -7.69
C SER A 100 10.16 -11.30 -7.82
N MET A 101 11.17 -11.56 -7.01
CA MET A 101 12.43 -10.84 -7.04
C MET A 101 13.56 -11.83 -6.74
N ASP A 102 14.46 -12.02 -7.71
CA ASP A 102 15.54 -13.00 -7.63
C ASP A 102 16.69 -12.48 -6.75
N ILE A 103 16.47 -12.49 -5.44
CA ILE A 103 17.43 -12.08 -4.44
C ILE A 103 17.13 -12.78 -3.11
N THR A 104 18.15 -13.04 -2.31
CA THR A 104 17.99 -13.52 -0.94
C THR A 104 17.78 -12.37 0.04
N ARG A 105 17.19 -12.67 1.21
CA ARG A 105 17.07 -11.71 2.32
C ARG A 105 18.43 -11.11 2.71
N GLN A 106 19.48 -11.93 2.77
CA GLN A 106 20.81 -11.47 3.19
C GLN A 106 21.41 -10.49 2.17
N GLU A 107 21.31 -10.81 0.88
CA GLU A 107 21.74 -9.90 -0.18
C GLU A 107 20.93 -8.60 -0.18
N PHE A 108 19.62 -8.69 0.06
CA PHE A 108 18.77 -7.50 0.18
C PHE A 108 19.25 -6.59 1.32
N LEU A 109 19.52 -7.16 2.51
CA LEU A 109 20.04 -6.44 3.67
C LEU A 109 21.38 -5.75 3.40
N GLU A 110 22.29 -6.44 2.70
CA GLU A 110 23.58 -5.88 2.28
C GLU A 110 23.42 -4.70 1.32
N ILE A 111 22.52 -4.83 0.33
CA ILE A 111 22.22 -3.78 -0.64
C ILE A 111 21.49 -2.60 0.02
N SER A 112 20.63 -2.87 1.01
CA SER A 112 19.79 -1.87 1.69
C SER A 112 20.51 -1.06 2.77
N ARG A 113 21.80 -1.34 3.06
CA ARG A 113 22.61 -0.57 4.03
C ARG A 113 22.68 0.93 3.72
N LYS A 114 22.50 1.31 2.46
CA LYS A 114 22.37 2.71 2.04
C LYS A 114 21.14 2.87 1.13
N PRO A 115 20.34 3.93 1.29
CA PRO A 115 19.30 4.26 0.31
C PRO A 115 19.93 4.42 -1.07
N LYS A 116 19.40 3.70 -2.06
CA LYS A 116 19.92 3.70 -3.45
C LYS A 116 18.81 4.04 -4.43
N SER A 117 19.21 4.55 -5.59
CA SER A 117 18.31 4.79 -6.74
C SER A 117 17.49 3.54 -7.10
N SER A 118 18.04 2.34 -6.90
CA SER A 118 17.39 1.06 -7.19
C SER A 118 16.18 0.73 -6.30
N TRP A 119 15.93 1.46 -5.20
CA TRP A 119 14.74 1.23 -4.36
C TRP A 119 13.43 1.51 -5.09
N ARG A 120 13.48 2.33 -6.15
CA ARG A 120 12.33 2.58 -7.04
C ARG A 120 11.83 1.30 -7.73
N LYS A 121 12.67 0.26 -7.83
CA LYS A 121 12.31 -1.05 -8.38
C LYS A 121 11.37 -1.86 -7.47
N LEU A 122 11.33 -1.53 -6.18
CA LEU A 122 10.41 -2.12 -5.19
C LEU A 122 9.00 -1.50 -5.24
N LEU A 123 8.71 -0.63 -6.21
CA LEU A 123 7.46 0.09 -6.28
C LEU A 123 6.56 -0.47 -7.37
N PHE A 124 5.43 -1.01 -6.95
CA PHE A 124 4.31 -1.29 -7.84
C PHE A 124 3.78 0.02 -8.44
N LYS A 125 3.76 0.09 -9.76
CA LYS A 125 3.21 1.22 -10.50
C LYS A 125 1.80 0.87 -10.95
N VAL A 126 0.82 1.49 -10.30
CA VAL A 126 -0.57 1.43 -10.77
C VAL A 126 -0.66 2.17 -12.11
N LYS A 127 -1.29 1.55 -13.11
CA LYS A 127 -1.66 2.22 -14.37
C LYS A 127 -2.87 3.11 -14.08
N ALA A 128 -2.61 4.31 -13.59
CA ALA A 128 -3.62 5.32 -13.28
C ALA A 128 -3.54 6.45 -14.31
N THR A 129 -4.69 6.96 -14.75
CA THR A 129 -4.77 8.12 -15.68
C THR A 129 -4.55 9.44 -14.96
N GLY A 130 -4.94 9.52 -13.70
CA GLY A 130 -4.70 10.64 -12.81
C GLY A 130 -4.50 10.20 -11.37
N PHE A 131 -4.21 11.16 -10.50
CA PHE A 131 -3.92 10.87 -9.09
C PHE A 131 -5.14 10.30 -8.33
N LEU A 132 -6.36 10.64 -8.75
CA LEU A 132 -7.61 10.17 -8.15
C LEU A 132 -7.84 8.68 -8.38
N ASP A 133 -7.29 8.14 -9.47
CA ASP A 133 -7.46 6.72 -9.83
C ASP A 133 -6.51 5.81 -9.05
N ILE A 134 -5.66 6.38 -8.19
CA ILE A 134 -4.73 5.62 -7.35
C ILE A 134 -5.46 5.23 -6.04
N PRO A 135 -5.62 3.93 -5.75
CA PRO A 135 -6.28 3.51 -4.52
C PRO A 135 -5.53 3.95 -3.26
N PRO A 136 -6.23 4.23 -2.14
CA PRO A 136 -5.62 4.70 -0.90
C PRO A 136 -4.54 3.79 -0.31
N LEU A 137 -4.61 2.49 -0.60
CA LEU A 137 -3.64 1.50 -0.14
C LEU A 137 -3.27 0.54 -1.26
N ILE A 138 -1.96 0.42 -1.49
CA ILE A 138 -1.36 -0.58 -2.36
C ILE A 138 -0.32 -1.35 -1.54
N ILE A 139 -0.42 -2.66 -1.55
CA ILE A 139 0.51 -3.57 -0.88
C ILE A 139 1.20 -4.40 -1.95
N GLN A 140 2.52 -4.46 -1.87
CA GLN A 140 3.34 -5.29 -2.75
C GLN A 140 4.12 -6.30 -1.91
N VAL A 141 4.07 -7.56 -2.33
CA VAL A 141 4.82 -8.66 -1.71
C VAL A 141 5.69 -9.34 -2.78
N PRO A 142 7.01 -9.15 -2.78
CA PRO A 142 7.94 -9.89 -3.63
C PRO A 142 8.16 -11.30 -3.08
N PHE A 143 8.24 -12.30 -3.97
CA PHE A 143 8.60 -13.69 -3.68
C PHE A 143 10.08 -13.95 -4.00
N PRO A 144 10.85 -14.65 -3.13
CA PRO A 144 10.43 -15.24 -1.85
C PRO A 144 9.95 -14.15 -0.87
N PRO A 145 8.88 -14.37 -0.09
CA PRO A 145 8.33 -13.32 0.74
C PRO A 145 9.31 -13.12 1.88
N PHE A 146 10.03 -12.01 1.87
CA PHE A 146 10.74 -11.51 3.05
C PHE A 146 10.63 -9.99 3.12
N ILE A 147 9.94 -9.39 2.14
CA ILE A 147 9.71 -7.97 2.01
C ILE A 147 8.20 -7.77 1.84
N SER A 148 7.64 -6.79 2.53
CA SER A 148 6.36 -6.20 2.15
C SER A 148 6.54 -4.70 1.98
N VAL A 149 6.01 -4.15 0.91
CA VAL A 149 6.02 -2.72 0.63
C VAL A 149 4.60 -2.21 0.72
N PHE A 150 4.32 -1.40 1.73
CA PHE A 150 3.06 -0.71 1.88
C PHE A 150 3.19 0.68 1.28
N GLN A 151 2.27 0.98 0.37
CA GLN A 151 2.28 2.20 -0.40
C GLN A 151 1.00 2.96 -0.13
N PHE A 152 1.17 4.14 0.47
CA PHE A 152 0.07 5.06 0.74
C PHE A 152 0.29 6.30 -0.11
N PRO A 153 -0.58 6.59 -1.07
CA PRO A 153 -0.71 7.95 -1.57
C PRO A 153 -0.99 8.85 -0.36
N ILE A 154 -0.22 9.91 -0.17
CA ILE A 154 -0.42 10.83 0.95
C ILE A 154 -1.64 11.68 0.63
N TYR A 155 -2.74 11.16 1.11
CA TYR A 155 -4.01 11.84 1.32
C TYR A 155 -4.47 11.60 2.76
N TYR A 156 -3.64 10.96 3.60
CA TYR A 156 -4.04 10.45 4.90
C TYR A 156 -3.04 10.86 5.98
N LEU A 157 -3.61 11.35 7.09
CA LEU A 157 -3.00 11.49 8.40
C LEU A 157 -1.85 10.49 8.57
N ARG A 158 -0.60 10.96 8.53
CA ARG A 158 0.61 10.15 8.82
C ARG A 158 0.45 9.24 10.05
N SER A 159 -0.38 9.67 10.99
CA SER A 159 -0.76 8.92 12.18
C SER A 159 -1.48 7.59 11.86
N ILE A 160 -2.47 7.59 10.95
CA ILE A 160 -3.27 6.38 10.68
C ILE A 160 -2.52 5.37 9.82
N THR A 161 -1.66 5.82 8.89
CA THR A 161 -0.81 4.93 8.08
C THR A 161 0.20 4.18 8.96
N THR A 162 0.80 4.88 9.93
CA THR A 162 1.76 4.26 10.86
C THR A 162 1.06 3.27 11.78
N SER A 163 -0.10 3.64 12.33
CA SER A 163 -0.93 2.74 13.16
C SER A 163 -1.36 1.49 12.38
N PHE A 164 -1.82 1.64 11.14
CA PHE A 164 -2.18 0.52 10.28
C PHE A 164 -1.00 -0.42 10.03
N CYS A 165 0.16 0.12 9.65
CA CYS A 165 1.31 -0.73 9.38
C CYS A 165 1.79 -1.48 10.65
N SER A 166 1.72 -0.84 11.82
CA SER A 166 1.99 -1.49 13.10
C SER A 166 0.99 -2.60 13.40
N HIS A 167 -0.31 -2.40 13.15
CA HIS A 167 -1.34 -3.42 13.34
C HIS A 167 -1.13 -4.60 12.37
N MET A 168 -0.92 -4.33 11.07
CA MET A 168 -0.61 -5.38 10.10
C MET A 168 0.62 -6.20 10.52
N SER A 169 1.71 -5.55 10.92
CA SER A 169 2.93 -6.23 11.37
C SER A 169 2.75 -7.07 12.64
N SER A 170 1.67 -6.85 13.41
CA SER A 170 1.37 -7.62 14.63
C SER A 170 0.48 -8.86 14.38
N LEU A 171 -0.16 -8.94 13.21
CA LEU A 171 -1.06 -10.03 12.81
C LEU A 171 -0.37 -11.09 11.92
N GLU A 172 0.95 -10.98 11.82
CA GLU A 172 1.85 -11.78 10.98
C GLU A 172 2.85 -12.53 11.85
#